data_AF-A0A9E5M077-F1
#
_entry.id   AF-A0A9E5M077-F1
#
_cell.length_a   1.000
_cell.length_b   1.000
_cell.length_c   1.000
_cell.angle_alpha   90.00
_cell.angle_beta   90.00
_cell.angle_gamma   90.00
#
_symmetry.space_group_name_H-M   'P 1'
#
loop_
_entity.id
_entity.type
_entity.pdbx_description
1 polymer ?
#
loop_
_entity_poly.entity_id
_entity_poly.type
_entity_poly.pdbx_seq_one_letter_code
_entity_poly.pdbx_strand_id
1 'polypeptide(L)'
;MKDLKLKSCSLVLENIRRHADGTVAAALRKGLWVLAGLSATVVMAQETNWPQRPVKIIVPYAAGGSSDSLGRLISVGLTESLKQPFVIENKGGAGGMIGSQQVSKSAPDGYNLVISGVASHVIGPSENPKTYDPIKDFTHIAMLGGPPIVLAVNAQLPITDLKSFMAYAKANP
;
A
#
# COMPACT_ATOMS: atom_id res chain seq x y z
N MET A 1 24.93 24.25 72.15
CA MET A 1 25.26 23.99 70.72
C MET A 1 26.10 22.71 70.48
N LYS A 2 26.28 21.85 71.49
CA LYS A 2 27.00 20.56 71.36
C LYS A 2 26.07 19.34 71.23
N ASP A 3 24.78 19.50 71.54
CA ASP A 3 23.80 18.40 71.58
C ASP A 3 23.12 18.07 70.24
N LEU A 4 23.41 18.83 69.17
CA LEU A 4 22.86 18.60 67.83
C LEU A 4 23.74 17.70 66.95
N LYS A 5 25.02 17.51 67.31
CA LYS A 5 25.96 16.63 66.57
C LYS A 5 25.89 15.15 66.98
N LEU A 6 25.33 14.84 68.15
CA LEU A 6 25.22 13.45 68.65
C LEU A 6 23.98 12.70 68.12
N LYS A 7 22.88 13.39 67.81
CA LYS A 7 21.67 12.75 67.24
C LYS A 7 21.82 12.36 65.77
N SER A 8 22.66 13.07 65.00
CA SER A 8 22.90 12.77 63.58
C SER A 8 23.80 11.55 63.38
N CYS A 9 24.65 11.20 64.35
CA CYS A 9 25.53 10.02 64.28
C CYS A 9 24.79 8.71 64.62
N SER A 10 23.79 8.76 65.50
CA SER A 10 22.94 7.60 65.86
C SER A 10 22.07 7.12 64.70
N LEU A 11 21.51 8.04 63.92
CA LEU A 11 20.65 7.73 62.77
C LEU A 11 21.40 7.13 61.57
N VAL A 12 22.68 7.47 61.40
CA VAL A 12 23.51 6.91 60.31
C VAL A 12 23.95 5.49 60.66
N LEU A 13 24.28 5.22 61.93
CA LEU A 13 24.68 3.89 62.39
C LEU A 13 23.51 2.89 62.42
N GLU A 14 22.29 3.36 62.67
CA GLU A 14 21.09 2.50 62.66
C GLU A 14 20.60 2.17 61.22
N ASN A 15 20.87 3.05 60.25
CA ASN A 15 20.58 2.79 58.83
C ASN A 15 21.60 1.83 58.18
N ILE A 16 22.86 1.84 58.63
CA ILE A 16 23.91 0.90 58.16
C ILE A 16 23.70 -0.50 58.74
N ARG A 17 23.17 -0.63 59.96
CA ARG A 17 22.82 -1.93 60.56
C ARG A 17 21.67 -2.66 59.86
N ARG A 18 20.79 -1.93 59.16
CA ARG A 18 19.67 -2.51 58.38
C ARG A 18 20.07 -3.01 56.98
N HIS A 19 21.32 -2.85 56.55
CA HIS A 19 21.80 -3.30 55.23
C HIS A 19 22.89 -4.38 55.31
N ALA A 20 23.17 -4.93 56.50
CA ALA A 20 24.25 -5.89 56.72
C ALA A 20 23.79 -7.35 56.90
N ASP A 21 22.50 -7.64 56.91
CA ASP A 21 21.97 -9.01 57.07
C ASP A 21 21.36 -9.51 55.76
N GLY A 22 22.16 -10.17 54.93
CA GLY A 22 21.70 -10.75 53.66
C GLY A 22 22.80 -11.38 52.81
N THR A 23 23.83 -11.87 53.48
CA THR A 23 25.05 -12.48 52.95
C THR A 23 24.72 -13.72 52.09
N VAL A 24 25.07 -13.64 50.81
CA VAL A 24 25.82 -14.70 50.09
C VAL A 24 25.16 -16.10 50.08
N ALA A 25 24.11 -16.29 49.29
CA ALA A 25 23.68 -17.65 48.88
C ALA A 25 22.93 -17.74 47.54
N ALA A 26 22.56 -16.62 46.90
CA ALA A 26 21.66 -16.62 45.74
C ALA A 26 22.29 -16.14 44.41
N ALA A 27 23.61 -16.02 44.33
CA ALA A 27 24.32 -15.51 43.15
C ALA A 27 24.89 -16.59 42.21
N LEU A 28 24.71 -17.88 42.51
CA LEU A 28 25.27 -19.01 41.74
C LEU A 28 24.23 -19.83 40.94
N ARG A 29 22.96 -19.42 40.90
CA ARG A 29 21.89 -20.13 40.17
C ARG A 29 21.27 -19.38 38.99
N LYS A 30 21.71 -18.16 38.69
CA LYS A 30 21.18 -17.34 37.58
C LYS A 30 22.13 -17.18 36.38
N GLY A 31 23.22 -17.95 36.36
CA GLY A 31 24.18 -17.95 35.24
C GLY A 31 23.91 -19.00 34.15
N LEU A 32 22.91 -19.88 34.32
CA LEU A 32 22.66 -21.00 33.42
C LEU A 32 21.45 -20.82 32.48
N TRP A 33 20.80 -19.65 32.48
CA TRP A 33 19.68 -19.34 31.57
C TRP A 33 20.07 -18.41 30.40
N VAL A 34 21.34 -18.05 30.26
CA VAL A 34 21.82 -17.14 29.19
C VAL A 34 22.31 -17.89 27.95
N LEU A 35 22.43 -19.23 27.99
CA LEU A 35 22.94 -20.03 26.87
C LEU A 35 21.88 -20.82 26.08
N ALA A 36 20.59 -20.75 26.45
CA ALA A 36 19.52 -21.52 25.80
C ALA A 36 18.58 -20.70 24.88
N GLY A 37 18.87 -19.41 24.65
CA GLY A 37 18.02 -18.52 23.84
C GLY A 37 18.52 -18.24 22.42
N LEU A 38 19.71 -18.71 22.04
CA LEU A 38 20.35 -18.35 20.76
C LEU A 38 20.20 -19.43 19.69
N SER A 39 19.03 -20.09 19.62
CA SER A 39 18.55 -20.67 18.37
C SER A 39 17.70 -19.62 17.68
N ALA A 40 18.34 -18.53 17.26
CA ALA A 40 17.79 -17.70 16.20
C ALA A 40 17.78 -18.59 14.96
N THR A 41 16.64 -19.21 14.68
CA THR A 41 16.34 -19.71 13.34
C THR A 41 16.52 -18.52 12.43
N VAL A 42 17.64 -18.50 11.71
CA VAL A 42 17.80 -17.69 10.51
C VAL A 42 16.69 -18.17 9.59
N VAL A 43 15.55 -17.47 9.64
CA VAL A 43 14.59 -17.52 8.55
C VAL A 43 15.37 -16.94 7.39
N MET A 44 16.02 -17.84 6.65
CA MET A 44 16.42 -17.59 5.28
C MET A 44 15.13 -17.17 4.61
N ALA A 45 14.95 -15.86 4.42
CA ALA A 45 14.00 -15.38 3.44
C ALA A 45 14.45 -16.05 2.14
N GLN A 46 13.76 -17.12 1.76
CA GLN A 46 13.80 -17.55 0.38
C GLN A 46 13.40 -16.30 -0.39
N GLU A 47 14.32 -15.73 -1.15
CA GLU A 47 13.94 -14.91 -2.28
C GLU A 47 13.11 -15.82 -3.17
N THR A 48 11.82 -15.91 -2.87
CA THR A 48 10.85 -16.44 -3.79
C THR A 48 10.81 -15.42 -4.90
N ASN A 49 11.57 -15.70 -5.97
CA ASN A 49 11.56 -14.91 -7.19
C ASN A 49 10.11 -14.76 -7.65
N TRP A 50 9.51 -13.61 -7.34
CA TRP A 50 8.21 -13.23 -7.86
C TRP A 50 8.39 -12.90 -9.34
N PRO A 51 7.45 -13.27 -10.22
CA PRO A 51 6.25 -14.09 -9.98
C PRO A 51 6.49 -15.61 -10.09
N GLN A 52 5.75 -16.43 -9.33
CA GLN A 52 5.78 -17.90 -9.37
C GLN A 52 4.50 -18.54 -9.95
N ARG A 53 3.49 -17.72 -10.20
CA ARG A 53 2.20 -18.10 -10.77
C ARG A 53 1.67 -16.94 -11.62
N PRO A 54 0.60 -17.15 -12.41
CA PRO A 54 0.01 -16.07 -13.18
C PRO A 54 -0.38 -14.86 -12.32
N VAL A 55 -0.06 -13.66 -12.82
CA VAL A 55 -0.43 -12.38 -12.21
C VAL A 55 -1.66 -11.83 -12.92
N LYS A 56 -2.64 -11.35 -12.16
CA LYS A 56 -3.83 -10.71 -12.71
C LYS A 56 -3.63 -9.21 -12.82
N ILE A 57 -3.97 -8.65 -13.96
CA ILE A 57 -4.08 -7.19 -14.16
C ILE A 57 -5.55 -6.87 -14.34
N ILE A 58 -6.13 -6.21 -13.33
CA ILE A 58 -7.50 -5.74 -13.35
C ILE A 58 -7.58 -4.46 -14.17
N VAL A 59 -8.36 -4.50 -15.23
CA VAL A 59 -8.75 -3.31 -16.00
C VAL A 59 -10.13 -2.90 -15.52
N PRO A 60 -10.29 -1.76 -14.82
CA PRO A 60 -11.56 -1.41 -14.19
C PRO A 60 -12.61 -0.86 -15.18
N TYR A 61 -12.53 -1.21 -16.46
CA TYR A 61 -13.38 -0.73 -17.54
C TYR A 61 -13.76 -1.88 -18.48
N ALA A 62 -14.73 -1.63 -19.37
CA ALA A 62 -15.13 -2.57 -20.40
C ALA A 62 -13.95 -2.91 -21.34
N ALA A 63 -13.96 -4.13 -21.88
CA ALA A 63 -12.98 -4.57 -22.87
C ALA A 63 -13.08 -3.75 -24.17
N GLY A 64 -11.96 -3.61 -24.88
CA GLY A 64 -11.89 -2.82 -26.12
C GLY A 64 -11.72 -1.30 -25.93
N GLY A 65 -11.73 -0.81 -24.70
CA GLY A 65 -11.40 0.58 -24.39
C GLY A 65 -9.89 0.87 -24.43
N SER A 66 -9.52 2.14 -24.21
CA SER A 66 -8.13 2.58 -24.17
C SER A 66 -7.32 1.89 -23.06
N SER A 67 -7.87 1.77 -21.85
CA SER A 67 -7.21 1.08 -20.73
C SER A 67 -7.01 -0.41 -20.98
N ASP A 68 -7.96 -1.07 -21.64
CA ASP A 68 -7.84 -2.49 -22.00
C ASP A 68 -6.75 -2.71 -23.06
N SER A 69 -6.72 -1.85 -24.08
CA SER A 69 -5.69 -1.88 -25.13
C SER A 69 -4.29 -1.71 -24.55
N LEU A 70 -4.12 -0.72 -23.66
CA LEU A 70 -2.86 -0.48 -22.96
C LEU A 70 -2.46 -1.66 -22.05
N GLY A 71 -3.42 -2.20 -21.30
CA GLY A 71 -3.19 -3.36 -20.44
C GLY A 71 -2.70 -4.57 -21.21
N ARG A 72 -3.34 -4.88 -22.34
CA ARG A 72 -2.93 -6.00 -23.21
C ARG A 72 -1.52 -5.81 -23.73
N LEU A 73 -1.16 -4.61 -24.19
CA LEU A 73 0.19 -4.31 -24.66
C LEU A 73 1.24 -4.57 -23.58
N ILE A 74 1.00 -4.09 -22.35
CA ILE A 74 1.93 -4.25 -21.23
C ILE A 74 2.01 -5.71 -20.77
N SER A 75 0.89 -6.43 -20.76
CA SER A 75 0.84 -7.82 -20.33
C SER A 75 1.76 -8.73 -21.16
N VAL A 76 1.90 -8.45 -22.46
CA VAL A 76 2.83 -9.15 -23.34
C VAL A 76 4.28 -8.93 -22.90
N GLY A 77 4.70 -7.67 -22.76
CA GLY A 77 6.07 -7.34 -22.36
C GLY A 77 6.43 -7.85 -20.95
N LEU A 78 5.48 -7.79 -20.01
CA LEU A 78 5.66 -8.36 -18.67
C LEU A 78 5.80 -9.88 -18.71
N THR A 79 4.97 -10.55 -19.49
CA THR A 79 5.04 -12.01 -19.65
C THR A 79 6.38 -12.43 -20.26
N GLU A 80 6.84 -11.71 -21.28
CA GLU A 80 8.14 -11.97 -21.93
C GLU A 80 9.33 -11.75 -20.98
N SER A 81 9.26 -10.72 -20.13
CA SER A 81 10.36 -10.34 -19.23
C SER A 81 10.41 -11.21 -17.98
N LEU A 82 9.24 -11.50 -17.37
CA LEU A 82 9.13 -12.14 -16.06
C LEU A 82 8.80 -13.64 -16.15
N LYS A 83 8.62 -14.17 -17.36
CA LYS A 83 8.42 -15.60 -17.65
C LYS A 83 7.23 -16.24 -16.91
N GLN A 84 6.25 -15.43 -16.54
CA GLN A 84 4.96 -15.88 -16.02
C GLN A 84 3.82 -15.14 -16.76
N PRO A 85 2.64 -15.77 -16.91
CA PRO A 85 1.52 -15.12 -17.55
C PRO A 85 1.01 -13.90 -16.78
N PHE A 86 0.85 -12.77 -17.46
CA PHE A 86 0.10 -11.62 -16.98
C PHE A 86 -1.27 -11.59 -17.67
N VAL A 87 -2.34 -11.85 -16.91
CA VAL A 87 -3.68 -12.07 -17.46
C VAL A 87 -4.55 -10.84 -17.21
N ILE A 88 -5.18 -10.33 -18.27
CA ILE A 88 -6.12 -9.21 -18.19
C ILE A 88 -7.49 -9.69 -17.73
N GLU A 89 -8.04 -9.04 -16.70
CA GLU A 89 -9.42 -9.24 -16.25
C GLU A 89 -10.16 -7.90 -16.24
N ASN A 90 -11.19 -7.76 -17.10
CA ASN A 90 -12.00 -6.56 -17.17
C ASN A 90 -13.08 -6.59 -16.07
N LYS A 91 -13.09 -5.57 -15.20
CA LYS A 91 -14.08 -5.38 -14.11
C LYS A 91 -14.65 -3.97 -14.15
N GLY A 92 -15.60 -3.75 -15.04
CA GLY A 92 -16.25 -2.45 -15.21
C GLY A 92 -17.27 -2.11 -14.11
N GLY A 93 -17.65 -0.83 -14.07
CA GLY A 93 -18.74 -0.30 -13.24
C GLY A 93 -18.32 0.88 -12.37
N ALA A 94 -19.27 1.80 -12.12
CA ALA A 94 -19.08 3.01 -11.29
C ALA A 94 -17.79 3.80 -11.62
N GLY A 95 -17.55 4.12 -12.90
CA GLY A 95 -16.33 4.86 -13.32
C GLY A 95 -15.00 4.12 -13.07
N GLY A 96 -15.06 2.82 -12.80
CA GLY A 96 -13.94 1.96 -12.47
C GLY A 96 -13.70 1.74 -10.97
N MET A 97 -14.58 2.27 -10.12
CA MET A 97 -14.47 2.08 -8.67
C MET A 97 -14.65 0.62 -8.24
N ILE A 98 -15.50 -0.15 -8.92
CA ILE A 98 -15.76 -1.56 -8.56
C ILE A 98 -14.48 -2.40 -8.72
N GLY A 99 -13.82 -2.30 -9.87
CA GLY A 99 -12.57 -3.03 -10.13
C GLY A 99 -11.44 -2.59 -9.21
N SER A 100 -11.26 -1.28 -9.00
CA SER A 100 -10.24 -0.76 -8.09
C SER A 100 -10.49 -1.18 -6.64
N GLN A 101 -11.73 -1.14 -6.16
CA GLN A 101 -12.07 -1.58 -4.81
C GLN A 101 -11.83 -3.08 -4.61
N GLN A 102 -12.03 -3.91 -5.64
CA GLN A 102 -11.68 -5.32 -5.57
C GLN A 102 -10.18 -5.50 -5.34
N VAL A 103 -9.34 -4.70 -6.00
CA VAL A 103 -7.88 -4.77 -5.85
C VAL A 103 -7.41 -4.19 -4.53
N SER A 104 -8.00 -3.09 -4.04
CA SER A 104 -7.65 -2.51 -2.74
C SER A 104 -7.88 -3.47 -1.56
N LYS A 105 -8.79 -4.43 -1.72
CA LYS A 105 -9.11 -5.47 -0.72
C LYS A 105 -8.38 -6.79 -0.97
N SER A 106 -7.57 -6.88 -2.02
CA SER A 106 -6.83 -8.11 -2.35
C SER A 106 -5.60 -8.28 -1.45
N ALA A 107 -5.06 -9.51 -1.40
CA ALA A 107 -3.82 -9.76 -0.70
C ALA A 107 -2.68 -8.91 -1.31
N PRO A 108 -1.84 -8.22 -0.50
CA PRO A 108 -0.74 -7.40 -0.99
C PRO A 108 0.47 -8.27 -1.37
N ASP A 109 0.26 -9.28 -2.20
CA ASP A 109 1.24 -10.31 -2.61
C ASP A 109 1.79 -10.10 -4.03
N GLY A 110 1.38 -9.02 -4.70
CA GLY A 110 1.79 -8.68 -6.06
C GLY A 110 1.10 -9.47 -7.17
N TYR A 111 0.12 -10.33 -6.87
CA TYR A 111 -0.58 -11.13 -7.89
C TYR A 111 -1.89 -10.51 -8.38
N ASN A 112 -2.30 -9.39 -7.80
CA ASN A 112 -3.44 -8.58 -8.26
C ASN A 112 -2.96 -7.14 -8.47
N LEU A 113 -2.85 -6.75 -9.72
CA LEU A 113 -2.50 -5.40 -10.14
C LEU A 113 -3.74 -4.71 -10.70
N VAL A 114 -3.76 -3.38 -10.69
CA VAL A 114 -4.83 -2.59 -11.30
C VAL A 114 -4.24 -1.57 -12.27
N ILE A 115 -4.89 -1.37 -13.41
CA ILE A 115 -4.63 -0.20 -14.24
C ILE A 115 -5.38 0.98 -13.65
N SER A 116 -4.63 1.83 -12.94
CA SER A 116 -5.17 3.08 -12.39
C SER A 116 -5.41 4.11 -13.49
N GLY A 117 -6.35 5.02 -13.23
CA GLY A 117 -6.69 6.11 -14.14
C GLY A 117 -7.41 7.23 -13.40
N VAL A 118 -7.55 8.39 -14.04
CA VAL A 118 -8.13 9.60 -13.41
C VAL A 118 -9.54 9.33 -12.86
N ALA A 119 -10.39 8.63 -13.63
CA ALA A 119 -11.76 8.36 -13.20
C ALA A 119 -11.80 7.46 -11.95
N SER A 120 -10.99 6.40 -11.88
CA SER A 120 -11.01 5.49 -10.72
C SER A 120 -10.17 5.97 -9.55
N HIS A 121 -9.03 6.64 -9.73
CA HIS A 121 -8.13 6.98 -8.61
C HIS A 121 -8.18 8.46 -8.21
N VAL A 122 -8.89 9.30 -8.94
CA VAL A 122 -9.03 10.74 -8.62
C VAL A 122 -10.50 11.13 -8.47
N ILE A 123 -11.30 11.01 -9.54
CA ILE A 123 -12.69 11.47 -9.55
C ILE A 123 -13.55 10.63 -8.61
N GLY A 124 -13.55 9.30 -8.77
CA GLY A 124 -14.36 8.40 -7.93
C GLY A 124 -14.13 8.58 -6.42
N PRO A 125 -12.88 8.56 -5.93
CA PRO A 125 -12.59 8.81 -4.51
C PRO A 125 -12.94 10.23 -4.05
N SER A 126 -12.90 11.24 -4.93
CA SER A 126 -13.35 12.59 -4.60
C SER A 126 -14.87 12.68 -4.40
N GLU A 127 -15.64 11.88 -5.14
CA GLU A 127 -17.10 11.82 -5.03
C GLU A 127 -17.55 10.85 -3.91
N ASN A 128 -16.81 9.77 -3.69
CA ASN A 128 -17.15 8.72 -2.73
C ASN A 128 -15.92 8.24 -1.93
N PRO A 129 -15.43 9.06 -0.98
CA PRO A 129 -14.15 8.87 -0.29
C PRO A 129 -14.08 7.66 0.64
N LYS A 130 -15.21 7.00 0.91
CA LYS A 130 -15.28 5.82 1.80
C LYS A 130 -15.01 4.50 1.08
N THR A 131 -14.84 4.53 -0.25
CA THR A 131 -14.74 3.29 -1.06
C THR A 131 -13.34 2.65 -0.97
N TYR A 132 -12.30 3.47 -1.08
CA TYR A 132 -10.87 3.20 -0.85
C TYR A 132 -10.11 4.53 -0.83
N ASP A 133 -8.93 4.52 -0.22
CA ASP A 133 -7.96 5.63 -0.27
C ASP A 133 -6.99 5.39 -1.46
N PRO A 134 -7.03 6.21 -2.53
CA PRO A 134 -6.23 5.99 -3.73
C PRO A 134 -4.72 6.16 -3.51
N ILE A 135 -4.30 6.69 -2.36
CA ILE A 135 -2.89 6.87 -1.99
C ILE A 135 -2.45 5.78 -1.02
N LYS A 136 -3.25 5.45 0.00
CA LYS A 136 -2.84 4.48 1.04
C LYS A 136 -3.11 3.03 0.68
N ASP A 137 -4.18 2.77 -0.08
CA ASP A 137 -4.60 1.40 -0.35
C ASP A 137 -3.90 0.81 -1.60
N PHE A 138 -3.06 1.60 -2.28
CA PHE A 138 -2.34 1.19 -3.49
C PHE A 138 -0.87 1.57 -3.45
N THR A 139 -0.03 0.69 -3.97
CA THR A 139 1.36 1.03 -4.31
C THR A 139 1.40 1.41 -5.79
N HIS A 140 1.76 2.67 -6.09
CA HIS A 140 1.88 3.15 -7.46
C HIS A 140 3.20 2.68 -8.08
N ILE A 141 3.12 1.79 -9.07
CA ILE A 141 4.28 1.08 -9.64
C ILE A 141 4.94 1.89 -10.77
N ALA A 142 4.17 2.30 -11.77
CA ALA A 142 4.68 2.99 -12.95
C ALA A 142 3.60 3.80 -13.66
N MET A 143 4.01 4.89 -14.32
CA MET A 143 3.14 5.65 -15.22
C MET A 143 3.17 5.00 -16.61
N LEU A 144 2.05 4.41 -17.02
CA LEU A 144 1.92 3.72 -18.31
C LEU A 144 1.68 4.68 -19.49
N GLY A 145 1.44 5.96 -19.19
CA GLY A 145 0.98 6.98 -20.13
C GLY A 145 -0.55 7.15 -20.08
N GLY A 146 -1.08 7.97 -20.98
CA GLY A 146 -2.52 8.20 -21.10
C GLY A 146 -2.84 8.82 -22.47
N PRO A 147 -3.95 8.41 -23.12
CA PRO A 147 -4.34 9.01 -24.38
C PRO A 147 -4.75 10.48 -24.19
N PRO A 148 -4.58 11.35 -25.20
CA PRO A 148 -5.14 12.68 -25.16
C PRO A 148 -6.67 12.60 -25.05
N ILE A 149 -7.27 13.52 -24.30
CA ILE A 149 -8.72 13.71 -24.29
C ILE A 149 -9.09 14.53 -25.53
N VAL A 150 -10.01 14.00 -26.34
CA VAL A 150 -10.46 14.65 -27.57
C VAL A 150 -11.95 15.00 -27.46
N LEU A 151 -12.29 16.20 -27.93
CA LEU A 151 -13.68 16.59 -28.17
C LEU A 151 -14.08 16.07 -29.54
N ALA A 152 -15.03 15.15 -29.58
CA ALA A 152 -15.59 14.62 -30.83
C ALA A 152 -17.07 14.98 -30.92
N VAL A 153 -17.53 15.25 -32.13
CA VAL A 153 -18.94 15.53 -32.43
C VAL A 153 -19.44 14.49 -33.43
N ASN A 154 -20.75 14.27 -33.42
CA ASN A 154 -21.39 13.45 -34.44
C ASN A 154 -21.16 14.10 -35.83
N ALA A 155 -20.73 13.31 -36.82
CA ALA A 155 -20.34 13.79 -38.15
C ALA A 155 -21.50 14.34 -38.99
N GLN A 156 -22.76 14.11 -38.59
CA GLN A 156 -23.94 14.68 -39.24
C GLN A 156 -24.24 16.11 -38.75
N LEU A 157 -23.60 16.59 -37.68
CA LEU A 157 -23.78 17.96 -37.20
C LEU A 157 -22.94 18.93 -38.04
N PRO A 158 -23.43 20.15 -38.31
CA PRO A 158 -22.70 21.18 -39.04
C PRO A 158 -21.64 21.87 -38.15
N ILE A 159 -20.81 21.08 -37.48
CA ILE A 159 -19.79 21.53 -36.54
C ILE A 159 -18.43 21.09 -37.07
N THR A 160 -17.62 22.06 -37.48
CA THR A 160 -16.31 21.82 -38.12
C THR A 160 -15.15 22.32 -37.28
N ASP A 161 -15.43 23.10 -36.25
CA ASP A 161 -14.43 23.68 -35.35
C ASP A 161 -15.06 24.01 -33.99
N LEU A 162 -14.22 24.46 -33.05
CA LEU A 162 -14.68 24.79 -31.70
C LEU A 162 -15.65 26.00 -31.69
N LYS A 163 -15.52 26.94 -32.64
CA LYS A 163 -16.37 28.13 -32.69
C LYS A 163 -17.80 27.77 -33.11
N SER A 164 -17.95 26.97 -34.15
CA SER A 164 -19.21 26.40 -34.62
C SER A 164 -19.82 25.47 -33.57
N PHE A 165 -19.01 24.68 -32.84
CA PHE A 165 -19.48 23.88 -31.70
C PHE A 165 -20.12 24.75 -30.61
N MET A 166 -19.42 25.79 -30.14
CA MET A 166 -19.94 26.68 -29.10
C MET A 166 -21.22 27.42 -29.55
N ALA A 167 -21.28 27.86 -30.81
CA ALA A 167 -22.46 28.50 -31.37
C ALA A 167 -23.66 27.53 -31.42
N TYR A 168 -23.44 26.30 -31.89
CA TYR A 168 -24.45 25.27 -31.95
C TYR A 168 -24.98 24.91 -30.55
N ALA A 169 -24.10 24.69 -29.58
CA ALA A 169 -24.47 24.35 -28.20
C ALA A 169 -25.27 25.46 -27.50
N LYS A 170 -24.91 26.73 -27.71
CA LYS A 170 -25.69 27.87 -27.15
C LYS A 170 -27.08 28.01 -27.77
N ALA A 171 -27.20 27.71 -29.07
CA ALA A 171 -28.48 27.77 -29.77
C ALA A 171 -29.41 26.59 -29.45
N ASN A 172 -28.84 25.47 -28.98
CA ASN A 172 -29.56 24.22 -28.69
C ASN A 172 -29.19 23.70 -27.28
N PRO A 173 -29.65 24.36 -26.20
CA PRO A 173 -29.30 24.01 -24.82
C PRO A 173 -29.88 22.67 -24.35
#